data_AF-A0A5K1HJ97-F1
#
_entry.id   AF-A0A5K1HJ97-F1
#
_cell.length_a   1.000
_cell.length_b   1.000
_cell.length_c   1.000
_cell.angle_alpha   90.00
_cell.angle_beta   90.00
_cell.angle_gamma   90.00
#
_symmetry.space_group_name_H-M   'P 1'
#
loop_
_entity.id
_entity.type
_entity.pdbx_description
1 polymer ?
#
loop_
_entity_poly.entity_id
_entity_poly.type
_entity_poly.pdbx_seq_one_letter_code
_entity_poly.pdbx_strand_id
1 'polypeptide(L)' 'RWRNFGTPLGNAPGAVANRVALEACVQARNEGRDLAREGNEIIREASKWSPELAAACE' A
#
# COMPACT_ATOMS: atom_id res chain seq x y z
N ARG A 1 13.41 -17.85 1.28
CA ARG A 1 13.58 -16.64 0.44
C ARG A 1 13.18 -15.43 1.29
N TRP A 2 14.07 -14.99 2.18
CA TRP A 2 13.90 -13.77 2.98
C TRP A 2 15.14 -12.92 2.73
N ARG A 3 15.01 -11.86 1.94
CA ARG A 3 16.09 -10.87 1.78
C ARG A 3 15.49 -9.50 2.01
N ASN A 4 15.49 -9.08 3.27
CA ASN A 4 15.21 -7.70 3.69
C ASN A 4 15.95 -7.41 5.01
N PHE A 5 17.27 -7.55 5.00
CA PHE A 5 18.13 -7.01 6.05
C PHE A 5 19.43 -6.58 5.38
N GLY A 6 19.70 -5.27 5.29
CA GLY A 6 21.04 -4.85 4.86
C GLY A 6 21.30 -3.42 4.41
N THR A 7 20.38 -2.45 4.47
CA THR A 7 20.77 -1.05 4.21
C THR A 7 20.16 -0.10 5.25
N PRO A 8 20.89 0.95 5.67
CA PRO A 8 20.34 1.98 6.58
C PRO A 8 19.13 2.74 5.98
N LEU A 9 18.83 2.54 4.68
CA LEU A 9 17.65 3.03 3.97
C LEU A 9 16.68 1.90 3.55
N GLY A 10 16.92 0.66 3.99
CA GLY A 10 16.22 -0.56 3.58
C GLY A 10 15.13 -0.93 4.57
N ASN A 11 14.01 -0.23 4.47
CA ASN A 11 12.68 -0.56 5.01
C ASN A 11 11.71 0.63 4.82
N ALA A 12 12.22 1.83 4.50
CA ALA A 12 11.42 3.03 4.33
C ALA A 12 10.36 2.91 3.21
N PRO A 13 10.69 2.52 1.96
CA PRO A 13 9.68 2.49 0.89
C PRO A 13 8.61 1.41 1.12
N GLY A 14 8.97 0.24 1.67
CA GLY A 14 7.99 -0.80 2.01
C GLY A 14 7.09 -0.42 3.20
N ALA A 15 7.62 0.31 4.18
CA ALA A 15 6.82 0.85 5.28
C ALA A 15 5.87 1.97 4.81
N VAL A 16 6.33 2.82 3.88
CA VAL A 16 5.51 3.86 3.25
C VAL A 16 4.40 3.23 2.41
N ALA A 17 4.69 2.21 1.61
CA ALA A 17 3.69 1.46 0.85
C ALA A 17 2.59 0.87 1.75
N ASN A 18 2.98 0.21 2.84
CA ASN A 18 2.03 -0.35 3.82
C ASN A 18 1.18 0.72 4.49
N ARG A 19 1.76 1.89 4.78
CA ARG A 19 1.03 3.02 5.35
C ARG A 19 0.00 3.58 4.36
N VAL A 20 0.41 3.82 3.12
CA VAL A 20 -0.45 4.34 2.05
C VAL A 20 -1.62 3.39 1.78
N ALA A 21 -1.34 2.08 1.69
CA ALA A 21 -2.36 1.05 1.53
C ALA A 21 -3.38 1.06 2.68
N LEU A 22 -2.91 1.22 3.92
CA LEU A 22 -3.78 1.27 5.10
C LEU A 22 -4.62 2.55 5.13
N GLU A 23 -4.04 3.71 4.84
CA GLU A 23 -4.75 5.00 4.80
C GLU A 23 -5.83 4.99 3.71
N ALA A 24 -5.54 4.42 2.54
CA ALA A 24 -6.52 4.26 1.45
C ALA A 24 -7.68 3.32 1.83
N CYS A 25 -7.38 2.18 2.47
CA CYS A 25 -8.40 1.26 2.97
C CYS A 25 -9.25 1.88 4.08
N VAL A 26 -8.66 2.66 4.99
CA VAL A 26 -9.39 3.36 6.05
C VAL A 26 -10.31 4.43 5.48
N GLN A 27 -9.84 5.20 4.49
CA GLN A 27 -10.67 6.18 3.80
C GLN A 27 -11.86 5.51 3.11
N ALA A 28 -11.62 4.48 2.29
CA ALA A 28 -12.67 3.76 1.59
C ALA A 28 -13.69 3.13 2.55
N ARG A 29 -13.23 2.57 3.68
CA ARG A 29 -14.12 2.07 4.75
C ARG A 29 -14.98 3.18 5.32
N ASN A 30 -14.41 4.34 5.59
CA ASN A 30 -15.14 5.48 6.13
C ASN A 30 -16.16 6.06 5.13
N GLU A 31 -15.92 5.91 3.83
CA GLU A 31 -16.86 6.24 2.75
C GLU A 31 -17.94 5.16 2.55
N GLY A 32 -17.90 4.07 3.33
CA GLY A 32 -18.88 2.98 3.27
C GLY A 32 -18.63 1.95 2.16
N ARG A 33 -17.43 1.94 1.55
CA ARG A 33 -17.05 0.94 0.54
C ARG A 33 -16.80 -0.42 1.17
N ASP A 34 -17.09 -1.47 0.42
CA ASP A 34 -16.87 -2.85 0.83
C ASP A 34 -15.43 -3.28 0.52
N LEU A 35 -14.55 -3.17 1.52
CA LEU A 35 -13.13 -3.57 1.38
C LEU A 35 -12.95 -5.03 0.92
N ALA A 36 -13.88 -5.93 1.22
CA ALA A 36 -13.76 -7.34 0.84
C ALA A 36 -13.96 -7.54 -0.67
N ARG A 37 -14.76 -6.68 -1.30
CA ARG A 37 -15.03 -6.72 -2.75
C ARG A 37 -14.18 -5.72 -3.53
N GLU A 38 -13.91 -4.57 -2.93
CA GLU A 38 -13.33 -3.40 -3.58
C GLU A 38 -11.86 -3.18 -3.19
N GLY A 39 -11.30 -3.96 -2.27
CA GLY A 39 -9.94 -3.78 -1.73
C GLY A 39 -8.86 -3.73 -2.81
N ASN A 40 -8.92 -4.63 -3.81
CA ASN A 40 -7.96 -4.64 -4.91
C ASN A 40 -8.03 -3.36 -5.75
N GLU A 41 -9.22 -2.82 -5.94
CA GLU A 41 -9.43 -1.58 -6.69
C GLU A 41 -8.95 -0.37 -5.89
N ILE A 42 -9.22 -0.34 -4.57
CA ILE A 42 -8.73 0.70 -3.65
C ILE A 42 -7.20 0.76 -3.64
N ILE A 43 -6.54 -0.39 -3.55
CA ILE A 43 -5.07 -0.46 -3.61
C ILE A 43 -4.56 -0.04 -4.99
N ARG A 44 -5.23 -0.45 -6.08
CA ARG A 44 -4.85 -0.06 -7.45
C ARG A 44 -5.00 1.45 -7.69
N GLU A 45 -6.05 2.07 -7.16
CA GLU A 45 -6.21 3.54 -7.20
C GLU A 45 -5.16 4.24 -6.35
N ALA A 46 -4.82 3.69 -5.17
CA ALA A 46 -3.76 4.20 -4.30
C ALA A 46 -2.38 4.17 -4.96
N SER A 47 -2.08 3.09 -5.71
CA SER A 47 -0.83 2.95 -6.46
C SER A 47 -0.67 3.98 -7.60
N LYS A 48 -1.75 4.64 -8.05
CA LYS A 48 -1.62 5.67 -9.11
C LYS A 48 -0.93 6.94 -8.62
N TRP A 49 -1.01 7.23 -7.33
CA TRP A 49 -0.47 8.45 -6.73
C TRP A 49 0.66 8.19 -5.72
N SER A 50 0.89 6.94 -5.31
CA SER A 50 2.09 6.55 -4.54
C SER A 50 3.01 5.63 -5.35
N PRO A 51 4.21 6.11 -5.75
CA PRO A 51 5.19 5.29 -6.44
C PRO A 51 5.76 4.16 -5.57
N GLU A 52 5.80 4.33 -4.25
CA GLU A 52 6.23 3.29 -3.31
C GLU A 52 5.22 2.14 -3.24
N LEU A 53 3.91 2.46 -3.24
CA LEU A 53 2.87 1.45 -3.32
C LEU A 53 2.82 0.80 -4.72
N ALA A 54 3.05 1.57 -5.78
CA ALA A 54 3.18 1.03 -7.13
C ALA A 54 4.31 0.00 -7.23
N ALA A 55 5.49 0.33 -6.68
CA ALA A 55 6.64 -0.58 -6.63
C ALA A 55 6.42 -1.80 -5.71
N ALA A 56 5.49 -1.72 -4.75
CA ALA A 56 5.10 -2.85 -3.91
C ALA A 56 4.01 -3.74 -4.54
N CYS A 57 3.28 -3.22 -5.54
CA CYS A 57 2.23 -3.94 -6.28
C CYS A 57 2.75 -4.63 -7.56
N GLU A 58 4.01 -4.43 -7.93
CA GLU A 58 4.72 -5.12 -9.03
C GLU A 58 5.27 -6.48 -8.58
#